data_AF-A0A915EBZ2-F1
#
_entry.id   AF-A0A915EBZ2-F1
#
_cell.length_a   1.000
_cell.length_b   1.000
_cell.length_c   1.000
_cell.angle_alpha   90.00
_cell.angle_beta   90.00
_cell.angle_gamma   90.00
#
_symmetry.space_group_name_H-M   'P 1'
#
loop_
_entity.id
_entity.type
_entity.pdbx_description
1 polymer ?
#
loop_
_entity_poly.entity_id
_entity_poly.type
_entity_poly.pdbx_seq_one_letter_code
_entity_poly.pdbx_strand_id
1 'polypeptide(L)'
;MMKEITNAIAYENLEEGCLPISDSFNGQKMQEEGCFIDNQSSRLRIGENFDLGNHTYQCQKRFNGMVQMCAIGCIYNGNHFKIGEQYMDGEFVFYCKGGKNGKICQRICIGCQVGDQRLYNGDRYRKENTAFQCVVRPNRSLHKPVACVTEGGIERVVGCKWRTTTKDSKVEQTCVVRKGRSLIETTGCVFTHKGYDRFFLYPGTYTLWSEFMDGEKMGVKCGDANDQKSAPLLETFSLAEMEQKTAGLKYDQPRG
;
A
#
# COMPACT_ATOMS: atom_id res chain seq x y z
N MET A 1 -34.44 -7.53 -11.82
CA MET A 1 -34.43 -7.25 -10.37
C MET A 1 -32.96 -7.21 -9.92
N MET A 2 -32.31 -6.06 -10.08
CA MET A 2 -30.95 -5.79 -9.61
C MET A 2 -30.99 -4.45 -8.89
N LYS A 3 -30.60 -4.47 -7.61
CA LYS A 3 -30.66 -3.34 -6.70
C LYS A 3 -29.58 -2.32 -7.07
N GLU A 4 -29.99 -1.13 -7.47
CA GLU A 4 -29.16 0.07 -7.40
C GLU A 4 -28.85 0.34 -5.91
N ILE A 5 -27.57 0.31 -5.56
CA ILE A 5 -27.10 0.81 -4.27
C ILE A 5 -26.85 2.31 -4.45
N THR A 6 -27.93 3.08 -4.27
CA THR A 6 -27.86 4.54 -4.17
C THR A 6 -27.32 4.87 -2.79
N ASN A 7 -25.99 4.90 -2.63
CA ASN A 7 -25.39 5.41 -1.40
C ASN A 7 -25.34 6.93 -1.45
N ALA A 8 -26.30 7.52 -0.72
CA ALA A 8 -26.38 8.93 -0.42
C ALA A 8 -25.07 9.42 0.21
N ILE A 9 -24.32 10.23 -0.54
CA ILE A 9 -23.36 11.14 0.07
C ILE A 9 -24.20 12.21 0.74
N ALA A 10 -24.22 12.19 2.07
CA ALA A 10 -24.73 13.29 2.86
C ALA A 10 -23.94 14.54 2.48
N TYR A 11 -24.60 15.48 1.78
CA TYR A 11 -24.13 16.85 1.61
C TYR A 11 -24.21 17.53 2.98
N GLU A 12 -23.24 17.26 3.86
CA GLU A 12 -23.06 18.04 5.08
C GLU A 12 -22.52 19.42 4.70
N ASN A 13 -23.42 20.40 4.68
CA ASN A 13 -23.22 21.85 4.79
C ASN A 13 -21.78 22.35 4.55
N LEU A 14 -21.57 22.85 3.33
CA LEU A 14 -20.44 23.68 2.91
C LEU A 14 -20.47 25.03 3.67
N GLU A 15 -20.07 25.03 4.94
CA GLU A 15 -19.58 26.26 5.55
C GLU A 15 -18.14 26.50 5.05
N GLU A 16 -18.05 27.33 4.01
CA GLU A 16 -16.82 27.74 3.34
C GLU A 16 -15.80 28.31 4.34
N GLY A 17 -14.67 27.61 4.47
CA GLY A 17 -13.48 28.03 5.22
C GLY A 17 -12.92 29.34 4.69
N CYS A 18 -13.37 30.42 5.28
CA CYS A 18 -12.93 31.75 4.96
C CYS A 18 -12.17 32.27 6.17
N LEU A 19 -10.92 32.65 5.97
CA LEU A 19 -10.01 32.99 7.07
C LEU A 19 -10.66 34.11 7.90
N PRO A 20 -10.89 33.92 9.22
CA PRO A 20 -11.12 35.05 10.10
C PRO A 20 -9.86 35.90 10.00
N ILE A 21 -10.10 37.20 9.94
CA ILE A 21 -9.11 38.24 10.06
C ILE A 21 -8.35 37.98 11.37
N SER A 22 -7.24 37.24 11.35
CA SER A 22 -6.41 37.01 12.52
C SER A 22 -5.59 38.27 12.76
N ASP A 23 -5.92 39.01 13.84
CA ASP A 23 -5.14 39.92 14.71
C ASP A 23 -3.84 40.60 14.21
N SER A 24 -3.64 40.73 12.90
CA SER A 24 -2.64 41.56 12.24
C SER A 24 -3.25 42.36 11.08
N PHE A 25 -4.49 42.05 10.71
CA PHE A 25 -5.31 42.88 9.86
C PHE A 25 -6.27 43.70 10.74
N ASN A 26 -6.00 45.00 10.88
CA ASN A 26 -6.90 45.95 11.52
C ASN A 26 -8.18 46.09 10.67
N GLY A 27 -9.17 45.23 10.93
CA GLY A 27 -10.48 45.26 10.28
C GLY A 27 -11.31 46.46 10.74
N GLN A 28 -11.08 47.64 10.18
CA GLN A 28 -12.11 48.68 10.16
C GLN A 28 -13.22 48.25 9.20
N LYS A 29 -14.47 48.45 9.62
CA LYS A 29 -15.69 48.21 8.85
C LYS A 29 -15.67 49.12 7.60
N MET A 30 -15.10 48.64 6.49
CA MET A 30 -14.88 49.44 5.28
C MET A 30 -15.97 49.20 4.23
N GLN A 31 -16.43 50.30 3.64
CA GLN A 31 -17.40 50.35 2.55
C GLN A 31 -16.94 49.52 1.34
N GLU A 32 -17.79 48.56 0.96
CA GLU A 32 -18.07 47.91 -0.35
C GLU A 32 -17.01 47.73 -1.46
N GLU A 33 -15.72 48.03 -1.28
CA GLU A 33 -14.81 48.16 -2.43
C GLU A 33 -13.88 46.96 -2.71
N GLY A 34 -13.87 45.92 -1.87
CA GLY A 34 -13.09 44.69 -2.12
C GLY A 34 -12.25 44.20 -0.95
N CYS A 35 -11.29 43.31 -1.24
CA CYS A 35 -10.41 42.70 -0.25
C CYS A 35 -8.99 43.28 -0.34
N PHE A 36 -8.31 43.43 0.80
CA PHE A 36 -6.91 43.83 0.86
C PHE A 36 -6.00 42.63 1.05
N ILE A 37 -4.84 42.65 0.41
CA ILE A 37 -3.77 41.68 0.61
C ILE A 37 -2.66 42.41 1.39
N ASP A 38 -2.27 41.88 2.56
CA ASP A 38 -1.16 42.47 3.32
C ASP A 38 0.11 42.50 2.45
N ASN A 39 0.86 43.59 2.54
CA ASN A 39 2.04 43.91 1.71
C ASN A 39 1.79 44.31 0.25
N GLN A 40 0.54 44.45 -0.21
CA GLN A 40 0.25 45.12 -1.48
C GLN A 40 -0.74 46.26 -1.28
N SER A 41 -0.45 47.42 -1.87
CA SER A 41 -1.38 48.55 -1.95
C SER A 41 -2.53 48.31 -2.95
N SER A 42 -2.65 47.10 -3.50
CA SER A 42 -3.68 46.69 -4.43
C SER A 42 -4.91 46.12 -3.70
N ARG A 43 -6.09 46.52 -4.17
CA ARG A 43 -7.38 45.98 -3.72
C ARG A 43 -7.87 44.96 -4.75
N LEU A 44 -8.25 43.78 -4.28
CA LEU A 44 -8.96 42.81 -5.11
C LEU A 44 -10.43 43.17 -5.18
N ARG A 45 -11.00 43.19 -6.38
CA ARG A 45 -12.43 43.36 -6.57
C ARG A 45 -13.18 42.15 -6.05
N ILE A 46 -14.44 42.34 -5.66
CA ILE A 46 -15.33 41.22 -5.31
C ILE A 46 -15.45 40.29 -6.53
N GLY A 47 -15.22 39.00 -6.33
CA GLY A 47 -15.18 37.95 -7.36
C GLY A 47 -13.79 37.71 -7.97
N GLU A 48 -12.81 38.59 -7.71
CA GLU A 48 -11.45 38.43 -8.21
C GLU A 48 -10.69 37.35 -7.42
N ASN A 49 -9.88 36.57 -8.15
CA ASN A 49 -9.09 35.48 -7.60
C ASN A 49 -7.64 35.91 -7.39
N PHE A 50 -7.01 35.35 -6.37
CA PHE A 50 -5.61 35.60 -6.03
C PHE A 50 -4.96 34.33 -5.51
N ASP A 51 -3.78 33.99 -6.03
CA ASP A 51 -3.03 32.82 -5.61
C ASP A 51 -2.00 33.21 -4.55
N LEU A 52 -1.99 32.48 -3.44
CA LEU A 52 -1.02 32.65 -2.36
C LEU A 52 -0.56 31.30 -1.85
N GLY A 53 0.73 31.02 -2.03
CA GLY A 53 1.32 29.73 -1.70
C GLY A 53 0.67 28.61 -2.52
N ASN A 54 0.10 27.61 -1.84
CA ASN A 54 -0.52 26.44 -2.46
C ASN A 54 -2.06 26.53 -2.53
N HIS A 55 -2.63 27.74 -2.54
CA HIS A 55 -4.07 27.93 -2.50
C HIS A 55 -4.51 29.08 -3.40
N THR A 56 -5.72 28.94 -3.93
CA THR A 56 -6.44 30.02 -4.62
C THR A 56 -7.46 30.61 -3.68
N TYR A 57 -7.43 31.92 -3.60
CA TYR A 57 -8.35 32.73 -2.82
C TYR A 57 -9.27 33.52 -3.75
N GLN A 58 -10.46 33.84 -3.27
CA GLN A 58 -11.37 34.76 -3.93
C GLN A 58 -11.91 35.77 -2.92
N CYS A 59 -11.99 37.03 -3.35
CA CYS A 59 -12.66 38.06 -2.57
C CYS A 59 -14.18 37.90 -2.68
N GLN A 60 -14.86 37.60 -1.57
CA GLN A 60 -16.29 37.30 -1.55
C GLN A 60 -17.06 38.19 -0.56
N LYS A 61 -18.26 38.63 -0.97
CA LYS A 61 -19.23 39.30 -0.08
C LYS A 61 -20.12 38.24 0.57
N ARG A 62 -20.11 38.17 1.90
CA ARG A 62 -20.94 37.26 2.69
C ARG A 62 -22.36 37.79 2.85
N PHE A 63 -23.28 36.90 3.26
CA PHE A 63 -24.70 37.22 3.48
C PHE A 63 -24.91 38.34 4.52
N ASN A 64 -24.02 38.47 5.49
CA ASN A 64 -24.07 39.54 6.50
C ASN A 64 -23.48 40.89 5.99
N GLY A 65 -23.16 40.99 4.70
CA GLY A 65 -22.57 42.17 4.07
C GLY A 65 -21.06 42.32 4.23
N MET A 66 -20.39 41.45 5.00
CA MET A 66 -18.94 41.48 5.17
C MET A 66 -18.23 40.98 3.92
N VAL A 67 -17.20 41.70 3.46
CA VAL A 67 -16.31 41.29 2.37
C VAL A 67 -15.07 40.62 2.97
N GLN A 68 -14.75 39.41 2.54
CA GLN A 68 -13.60 38.66 3.04
C GLN A 68 -12.96 37.75 2.00
N MET A 69 -11.71 37.40 2.25
CA MET A 69 -10.92 36.51 1.40
C MET A 69 -11.22 35.05 1.74
N CYS A 70 -11.82 34.30 0.82
CA CYS A 70 -12.12 32.89 1.02
C CYS A 70 -11.16 32.01 0.21
N ALA A 71 -10.62 30.95 0.81
CA ALA A 71 -9.91 29.93 0.04
C ALA A 71 -10.94 29.13 -0.74
N ILE A 72 -10.78 29.09 -2.06
CA ILE A 72 -11.70 28.44 -3.00
C ILE A 72 -11.07 27.24 -3.70
N GLY A 73 -9.77 27.01 -3.51
CA GLY A 73 -9.07 25.92 -4.16
C GLY A 73 -7.65 25.68 -3.64
N CYS A 74 -7.08 24.59 -4.12
CA CYS A 74 -5.72 24.15 -3.87
C CYS A 74 -4.90 24.30 -5.14
N ILE A 75 -3.62 24.62 -5.00
CA ILE A 75 -2.65 24.69 -6.10
C ILE A 75 -1.64 23.57 -5.91
N TYR A 76 -1.43 22.78 -6.96
CA TYR A 76 -0.41 21.74 -6.97
C TYR A 76 0.27 21.65 -8.34
N ASN A 77 1.61 21.72 -8.35
CA ASN A 77 2.43 21.77 -9.57
C ASN A 77 1.93 22.80 -10.60
N GLY A 78 1.53 23.99 -10.12
CA GLY A 78 1.00 25.08 -10.95
C GLY A 78 -0.44 24.91 -11.43
N ASN A 79 -1.10 23.79 -11.14
CA ASN A 79 -2.49 23.54 -11.50
C ASN A 79 -3.43 23.92 -10.36
N HIS A 80 -4.57 24.50 -10.72
CA HIS A 80 -5.64 24.88 -9.80
C HIS A 80 -6.70 23.78 -9.68
N PHE A 81 -7.04 23.43 -8.45
CA PHE A 81 -8.07 22.45 -8.13
C PHE A 81 -9.12 23.10 -7.23
N LYS A 82 -10.38 23.07 -7.66
CA LYS A 82 -11.49 23.56 -6.84
C LYS A 82 -11.70 22.68 -5.62
N ILE A 83 -12.29 23.24 -4.57
CA ILE A 83 -12.79 22.44 -3.45
C ILE A 83 -13.70 21.34 -3.98
N GLY A 84 -13.46 20.10 -3.56
CA GLY A 84 -14.21 18.95 -4.06
C GLY A 84 -13.47 18.16 -5.16
N GLU A 85 -12.51 18.77 -5.84
CA GLU A 85 -11.80 18.11 -6.94
C GLU A 85 -10.74 17.13 -6.43
N GLN A 86 -10.57 16.06 -7.19
CA GLN A 86 -9.56 15.03 -6.97
C GLN A 86 -8.54 15.07 -8.09
N TYR A 87 -7.27 14.82 -7.74
CA TYR A 87 -6.18 14.77 -8.70
C TYR A 87 -5.13 13.73 -8.29
N MET A 88 -4.36 13.29 -9.27
CA MET A 88 -3.28 12.32 -9.04
C MET A 88 -1.97 13.04 -8.79
N ASP A 89 -1.17 12.47 -7.90
CA ASP A 89 0.23 12.81 -7.72
C ASP A 89 1.02 11.51 -7.51
N GLY A 90 1.77 11.12 -8.54
CA GLY A 90 2.41 9.81 -8.60
C GLY A 90 1.39 8.67 -8.47
N GLU A 91 1.63 7.77 -7.51
CA GLU A 91 0.77 6.60 -7.27
C GLU A 91 -0.36 6.87 -6.24
N PHE A 92 -0.68 8.14 -5.97
CA PHE A 92 -1.66 8.53 -4.96
C PHE A 92 -2.72 9.49 -5.49
N VAL A 93 -3.89 9.44 -4.86
CA VAL A 93 -5.03 10.29 -5.18
C VAL A 93 -5.21 11.30 -4.06
N PHE A 94 -5.25 12.57 -4.44
CA PHE A 94 -5.45 13.70 -3.55
C PHE A 94 -6.80 14.35 -3.80
N TYR A 95 -7.30 15.02 -2.76
CA TYR A 95 -8.55 15.74 -2.74
C TYR A 95 -8.31 17.13 -2.17
N CYS A 96 -8.83 18.16 -2.84
CA CYS A 96 -8.83 19.51 -2.28
C CYS A 96 -10.01 19.65 -1.30
N LYS A 97 -9.71 19.53 -0.01
CA LYS A 97 -10.69 19.69 1.05
C LYS A 97 -10.85 21.17 1.39
N GLY A 98 -12.10 21.65 1.39
CA GLY A 98 -12.43 22.96 1.93
C GLY A 98 -12.07 23.06 3.40
N GLY A 99 -11.53 24.21 3.82
CA GLY A 99 -11.36 24.49 5.23
C GLY A 99 -12.71 24.65 5.94
N LYS A 100 -12.73 24.49 7.27
CA LYS A 100 -13.87 24.80 8.14
C LYS A 100 -13.41 25.78 9.22
N ASN A 101 -14.31 26.61 9.73
CA ASN A 101 -14.05 27.54 10.84
C ASN A 101 -12.80 28.39 10.63
N GLY A 102 -12.63 28.97 9.44
CA GLY A 102 -11.48 29.83 9.19
C GLY A 102 -10.19 29.14 8.80
N LYS A 103 -10.19 27.82 8.65
CA LYS A 103 -9.01 27.11 8.14
C LYS A 103 -8.91 27.29 6.63
N ILE A 104 -7.67 27.29 6.14
CA ILE A 104 -7.38 27.24 4.71
C ILE A 104 -7.77 25.87 4.12
N CYS A 105 -7.94 25.82 2.80
CA CYS A 105 -8.08 24.56 2.08
C CYS A 105 -6.90 23.62 2.38
N GLN A 106 -7.15 22.32 2.31
CA GLN A 106 -6.14 21.31 2.58
C GLN A 106 -6.06 20.31 1.44
N ARG A 107 -4.84 20.07 0.97
CA ARG A 107 -4.52 18.91 0.15
C ARG A 107 -4.49 17.67 1.04
N ILE A 108 -5.38 16.72 0.77
CA ILE A 108 -5.48 15.48 1.55
C ILE A 108 -5.33 14.28 0.64
N CYS A 109 -4.40 13.39 0.95
CA CYS A 109 -4.35 12.09 0.31
C CYS A 109 -5.59 11.29 0.72
N ILE A 110 -6.35 10.78 -0.24
CA ILE A 110 -7.59 10.03 0.01
C ILE A 110 -7.52 8.59 -0.50
N GLY A 111 -6.49 8.26 -1.27
CA GLY A 111 -6.34 6.93 -1.83
C GLY A 111 -5.03 6.73 -2.58
N CYS A 112 -4.94 5.58 -3.22
CA CYS A 112 -3.84 5.17 -4.06
C CYS A 112 -4.33 4.93 -5.49
N GLN A 113 -3.42 5.00 -6.45
CA GLN A 113 -3.66 4.73 -7.86
C GLN A 113 -2.84 3.50 -8.27
N VAL A 114 -3.48 2.53 -8.92
CA VAL A 114 -2.83 1.35 -9.49
C VAL A 114 -3.33 1.15 -10.91
N GLY A 115 -2.49 1.46 -11.91
CA GLY A 115 -2.95 1.54 -13.30
C GLY A 115 -4.06 2.57 -13.42
N ASP A 116 -5.21 2.17 -13.96
CA ASP A 116 -6.41 3.01 -14.07
C ASP A 116 -7.34 2.93 -12.84
N GLN A 117 -7.03 2.05 -11.88
CA GLN A 117 -7.88 1.82 -10.72
C GLN A 117 -7.52 2.75 -9.56
N ARG A 118 -8.55 3.44 -9.03
CA ARG A 118 -8.48 4.16 -7.75
C ARG A 118 -8.81 3.21 -6.60
N LEU A 119 -7.96 3.24 -5.57
CA LEU A 119 -8.11 2.47 -4.35
C LEU A 119 -8.27 3.41 -3.16
N TYR A 120 -9.26 3.18 -2.32
CA TYR A 120 -9.40 3.87 -1.05
C TYR A 120 -8.56 3.20 0.04
N ASN A 121 -8.38 3.89 1.16
CA ASN A 121 -7.68 3.34 2.31
C ASN A 121 -8.31 2.02 2.76
N GLY A 122 -7.53 0.94 2.81
CA GLY A 122 -8.04 -0.39 3.12
C GLY A 122 -8.16 -1.31 1.92
N ASP A 123 -8.34 -0.76 0.72
CA ASP A 123 -8.51 -1.54 -0.49
C ASP A 123 -7.24 -2.30 -0.84
N ARG A 124 -7.42 -3.50 -1.37
CA ARG A 124 -6.33 -4.44 -1.68
C ARG A 124 -6.25 -4.70 -3.17
N TYR A 125 -5.05 -4.95 -3.63
CA TYR A 125 -4.78 -5.38 -5.00
C TYR A 125 -3.63 -6.37 -5.03
N ARG A 126 -3.52 -7.12 -6.13
CA ARG A 126 -2.43 -8.09 -6.34
C ARG A 126 -1.50 -7.57 -7.43
N LYS A 127 -0.20 -7.75 -7.22
CA LYS A 127 0.83 -7.52 -8.24
C LYS A 127 1.89 -8.60 -8.09
N GLU A 128 1.94 -9.49 -9.09
CA GLU A 128 2.71 -10.74 -9.04
C GLU A 128 2.34 -11.56 -7.77
N ASN A 129 3.34 -12.04 -7.02
CA ASN A 129 3.15 -12.88 -5.84
C ASN A 129 2.96 -12.08 -4.54
N THR A 130 2.62 -10.79 -4.64
CA THR A 130 2.39 -9.90 -3.49
C THR A 130 0.99 -9.32 -3.55
N ALA A 131 0.26 -9.45 -2.45
CA ALA A 131 -0.94 -8.67 -2.19
C ALA A 131 -0.55 -7.41 -1.44
N PHE A 132 -0.99 -6.28 -1.97
CA PHE A 132 -0.79 -4.96 -1.41
C PHE A 132 -2.10 -4.40 -0.86
N GLN A 133 -1.99 -3.45 0.05
CA GLN A 133 -3.09 -2.67 0.59
C GLN A 133 -2.77 -1.19 0.46
N CYS A 134 -3.71 -0.41 -0.05
CA CYS A 134 -3.62 1.04 0.01
C CYS A 134 -3.74 1.50 1.46
N VAL A 135 -2.70 2.16 1.97
CA VAL A 135 -2.67 2.71 3.32
C VAL A 135 -2.51 4.22 3.22
N VAL A 136 -3.51 4.94 3.71
CA VAL A 136 -3.53 6.41 3.76
C VAL A 136 -3.47 6.83 5.23
N ARG A 137 -2.44 7.60 5.60
CA ARG A 137 -2.29 8.22 6.92
C ARG A 137 -1.97 9.70 6.75
N PRO A 138 -2.24 10.55 7.76
CA PRO A 138 -2.00 11.99 7.66
C PRO A 138 -0.61 12.39 7.15
N ASN A 139 0.43 11.65 7.55
CA ASN A 139 1.83 11.95 7.24
C ASN A 139 2.47 10.97 6.27
N ARG A 140 1.77 9.89 5.89
CA ARG A 140 2.36 8.83 5.07
C ARG A 140 1.29 8.03 4.34
N SER A 141 1.37 8.02 3.03
CA SER A 141 0.60 7.11 2.18
C SER A 141 1.55 6.11 1.53
N LEU A 142 1.15 4.85 1.44
CA LEU A 142 1.94 3.81 0.81
C LEU A 142 1.10 2.62 0.34
N HIS A 143 1.62 1.95 -0.68
CA HIS A 143 1.19 0.61 -1.09
C HIS A 143 1.86 -0.43 -0.18
N LYS A 144 1.16 -0.91 0.84
CA LYS A 144 1.73 -1.78 1.87
C LYS A 144 1.66 -3.24 1.43
N PRO A 145 2.77 -3.98 1.34
CA PRO A 145 2.71 -5.44 1.17
C PRO A 145 2.09 -6.06 2.44
N VAL A 146 1.03 -6.84 2.27
CA VAL A 146 0.26 -7.42 3.40
C VAL A 146 0.14 -8.93 3.36
N ALA A 147 0.33 -9.57 2.19
CA ALA A 147 0.31 -11.02 2.08
C ALA A 147 1.08 -11.51 0.84
N CYS A 148 1.59 -12.73 0.94
CA CYS A 148 2.13 -13.47 -0.19
C CYS A 148 0.99 -14.18 -0.91
N VAL A 149 1.01 -14.18 -2.25
CA VAL A 149 0.05 -14.90 -3.07
C VAL A 149 0.68 -16.22 -3.50
N THR A 150 0.06 -17.33 -3.13
CA THR A 150 0.47 -18.68 -3.54
C THR A 150 0.00 -19.01 -4.95
N GLU A 151 0.52 -20.06 -5.59
CA GLU A 151 0.11 -20.51 -6.94
C GLU A 151 -1.41 -20.75 -7.05
N GLY A 152 -2.07 -21.17 -5.97
CA GLY A 152 -3.54 -21.32 -5.91
C GLY A 152 -4.31 -20.00 -5.71
N GLY A 153 -3.64 -18.85 -5.77
CA GLY A 153 -4.27 -17.54 -5.55
C GLY A 153 -4.64 -17.26 -4.09
N ILE A 154 -4.20 -18.11 -3.15
CA ILE A 154 -4.46 -17.95 -1.72
C ILE A 154 -3.47 -16.93 -1.15
N GLU A 155 -4.00 -15.95 -0.43
CA GLU A 155 -3.22 -14.93 0.26
C GLU A 155 -2.83 -15.41 1.66
N ARG A 156 -1.53 -15.49 1.92
CA ARG A 156 -0.94 -15.78 3.23
C ARG A 156 -0.41 -14.49 3.83
N VAL A 157 -1.05 -14.00 4.89
CA VAL A 157 -0.68 -12.75 5.55
C VAL A 157 0.79 -12.79 5.97
N VAL A 158 1.47 -11.65 5.88
CA VAL A 158 2.86 -11.51 6.34
C VAL A 158 2.99 -11.99 7.79
N GLY A 159 4.00 -12.83 8.06
CA GLY A 159 4.25 -13.48 9.34
C GLY A 159 3.52 -14.81 9.54
N CYS A 160 2.53 -15.15 8.70
CA CYS A 160 1.91 -16.46 8.76
C CYS A 160 2.92 -17.54 8.39
N LYS A 161 2.88 -18.64 9.13
CA LYS A 161 3.55 -19.90 8.80
C LYS A 161 2.53 -20.91 8.34
N TRP A 162 2.85 -21.68 7.32
CA TRP A 162 2.01 -22.77 6.86
C TRP A 162 2.87 -23.92 6.36
N ARG A 163 2.22 -25.07 6.19
CA ARG A 163 2.85 -26.28 5.70
C ARG A 163 2.15 -26.72 4.42
N THR A 164 2.93 -26.99 3.40
CA THR A 164 2.47 -27.58 2.14
C THR A 164 2.84 -29.05 2.18
N THR A 165 1.84 -29.93 2.14
CA THR A 165 2.03 -31.38 2.27
C THR A 165 1.82 -32.06 0.92
N THR A 166 2.78 -32.88 0.52
CA THR A 166 2.67 -33.85 -0.57
C THR A 166 2.65 -35.27 0.00
N LYS A 167 2.62 -36.29 -0.87
CA LYS A 167 2.68 -37.70 -0.45
C LYS A 167 3.96 -38.01 0.36
N ASP A 168 5.08 -37.44 -0.07
CA ASP A 168 6.42 -37.82 0.41
C ASP A 168 7.16 -36.66 1.11
N SER A 169 6.51 -35.51 1.26
CA SER A 169 7.13 -34.34 1.87
C SER A 169 6.14 -33.42 2.56
N LYS A 170 6.63 -32.71 3.58
CA LYS A 170 5.96 -31.54 4.13
C LYS A 170 6.93 -30.38 4.12
N VAL A 171 6.55 -29.26 3.53
CA VAL A 171 7.40 -28.08 3.43
C VAL A 171 6.82 -26.96 4.24
N GLU A 172 7.61 -26.47 5.20
CA GLU A 172 7.25 -25.34 6.06
C GLU A 172 7.66 -24.03 5.40
N GLN A 173 6.74 -23.09 5.36
CA GLN A 173 6.90 -21.82 4.68
C GLN A 173 6.39 -20.68 5.55
N THR A 174 6.93 -19.49 5.30
CA THR A 174 6.43 -18.26 5.90
C THR A 174 6.39 -17.14 4.88
N CYS A 175 5.50 -16.16 5.09
CA CYS A 175 5.45 -14.97 4.27
C CYS A 175 6.20 -13.84 4.97
N VAL A 176 7.20 -13.26 4.30
CA VAL A 176 7.99 -12.13 4.83
C VAL A 176 7.95 -10.95 3.89
N VAL A 177 8.34 -9.77 4.37
CA VAL A 177 8.52 -8.57 3.53
C VAL A 177 10.01 -8.31 3.34
N ARG A 178 10.46 -8.25 2.10
CA ARG A 178 11.83 -7.89 1.70
C ARG A 178 11.78 -6.84 0.60
N LYS A 179 12.56 -5.76 0.73
CA LYS A 179 12.68 -4.68 -0.27
C LYS A 179 11.31 -4.19 -0.80
N GLY A 180 10.33 -4.03 0.08
CA GLY A 180 8.99 -3.52 -0.27
C GLY A 180 8.02 -4.52 -0.91
N ARG A 181 8.40 -5.79 -1.05
CA ARG A 181 7.54 -6.86 -1.58
C ARG A 181 7.39 -7.99 -0.58
N SER A 182 6.31 -8.77 -0.68
CA SER A 182 6.17 -9.98 0.11
C SER A 182 6.71 -11.19 -0.65
N LEU A 183 7.48 -12.03 0.03
CA LEU A 183 8.08 -13.24 -0.53
C LEU A 183 7.78 -14.41 0.39
N ILE A 184 7.59 -15.57 -0.23
CA ILE A 184 7.44 -16.83 0.49
C ILE A 184 8.86 -17.36 0.75
N GLU A 185 9.23 -17.51 2.02
CA GLU A 185 10.49 -18.13 2.44
C GLU A 185 10.20 -19.54 2.96
N THR A 186 10.98 -20.52 2.51
CA THR A 186 10.98 -21.87 3.11
C THR A 186 11.68 -21.79 4.47
N THR A 187 11.07 -22.33 5.52
CA THR A 187 11.68 -22.41 6.85
C THR A 187 12.19 -23.80 7.20
N GLY A 188 11.77 -24.81 6.43
CA GLY A 188 12.29 -26.17 6.55
C GLY A 188 11.50 -27.17 5.73
N CYS A 189 12.09 -28.34 5.55
CA CYS A 189 11.47 -29.45 4.83
C CYS A 189 11.48 -30.71 5.69
N VAL A 190 10.36 -31.41 5.76
CA VAL A 190 10.22 -32.70 6.45
C VAL A 190 10.05 -33.78 5.40
N PHE A 191 10.98 -34.74 5.38
CA PHE A 191 10.87 -35.90 4.52
C PHE A 191 9.91 -36.92 5.13
N THR A 192 8.92 -37.37 4.36
CA THR A 192 7.93 -38.36 4.80
C THR A 192 8.11 -39.66 4.03
N HIS A 193 8.18 -40.78 4.72
CA HIS A 193 8.27 -42.10 4.10
C HIS A 193 7.34 -43.11 4.78
N LYS A 194 6.51 -43.80 3.99
CA LYS A 194 5.46 -44.72 4.46
C LYS A 194 4.50 -44.08 5.48
N GLY A 195 4.22 -42.79 5.31
CA GLY A 195 3.32 -42.03 6.19
C GLY A 195 3.97 -41.51 7.48
N TYR A 196 5.27 -41.73 7.69
CA TYR A 196 6.00 -41.27 8.87
C TYR A 196 6.98 -40.16 8.51
N ASP A 197 7.05 -39.13 9.34
CA ASP A 197 8.06 -38.07 9.27
C ASP A 197 9.40 -38.66 9.68
N ARG A 198 10.38 -38.64 8.79
CA ARG A 198 11.69 -39.30 8.99
C ARG A 198 12.73 -38.36 9.56
N PHE A 199 12.85 -37.19 8.96
CA PHE A 199 13.79 -36.17 9.40
C PHE A 199 13.39 -34.80 8.86
N PHE A 200 13.92 -33.78 9.52
CA PHE A 200 13.82 -32.38 9.12
C PHE A 200 15.14 -31.92 8.48
N LEU A 201 15.04 -31.10 7.44
CA LEU A 201 16.15 -30.41 6.79
C LEU A 201 15.92 -28.90 6.83
N TYR A 202 16.99 -28.17 7.15
CA TYR A 202 17.00 -26.72 6.97
C TYR A 202 17.03 -26.34 5.48
N PRO A 203 16.50 -25.17 5.11
CA PRO A 203 16.68 -24.63 3.77
C PRO A 203 18.16 -24.51 3.39
N GLY A 204 18.49 -24.79 2.12
CA GLY A 204 19.86 -24.74 1.62
C GLY A 204 20.71 -25.95 2.01
N THR A 205 20.09 -27.02 2.54
CA THR A 205 20.80 -28.23 2.94
C THR A 205 20.37 -29.48 2.19
N TYR A 206 21.21 -30.51 2.26
CA TYR A 206 20.91 -31.85 1.76
C TYR A 206 21.41 -32.92 2.74
N THR A 207 20.84 -34.11 2.65
CA THR A 207 21.28 -35.29 3.39
C THR A 207 21.26 -36.53 2.52
N LEU A 208 21.93 -37.58 2.99
CA LEU A 208 21.88 -38.91 2.39
C LEU A 208 21.04 -39.82 3.28
N TRP A 209 20.01 -40.42 2.69
CA TRP A 209 19.14 -41.35 3.38
C TRP A 209 19.42 -42.78 2.91
N SER A 210 19.69 -43.65 3.88
CA SER A 210 20.16 -45.02 3.67
C SER A 210 19.17 -46.09 4.11
N GLU A 211 18.00 -45.71 4.63
CA GLU A 211 16.97 -46.67 5.04
C GLU A 211 16.26 -47.15 3.76
N PHE A 212 16.51 -48.41 3.41
CA PHE A 212 16.24 -49.04 2.11
C PHE A 212 14.87 -48.69 1.48
N MET A 213 14.90 -47.80 0.49
CA MET A 213 13.96 -47.81 -0.63
C MET A 213 14.56 -48.77 -1.66
N ASP A 214 14.08 -50.01 -1.69
CA ASP A 214 14.39 -50.97 -2.76
C ASP A 214 15.89 -51.22 -3.06
N GLY A 215 16.79 -50.99 -2.08
CA GLY A 215 18.23 -51.26 -2.22
C GLY A 215 19.10 -50.07 -2.63
N GLU A 216 18.53 -48.91 -2.98
CA GLU A 216 19.29 -47.75 -3.45
C GLU A 216 19.37 -46.64 -2.38
N LYS A 217 20.58 -46.11 -2.18
CA LYS A 217 20.80 -44.89 -1.39
C LYS A 217 20.30 -43.71 -2.19
N MET A 218 19.58 -42.81 -1.54
CA MET A 218 19.06 -41.59 -2.16
C MET A 218 19.46 -40.36 -1.37
N GLY A 219 19.70 -39.27 -2.10
CA GLY A 219 19.86 -37.96 -1.51
C GLY A 219 18.52 -37.26 -1.37
N VAL A 220 18.39 -36.44 -0.33
CA VAL A 220 17.22 -35.57 -0.13
C VAL A 220 17.73 -34.16 0.10
N LYS A 221 17.24 -33.19 -0.64
CA LYS A 221 17.58 -31.77 -0.46
C LYS A 221 16.36 -30.92 -0.13
N CYS A 222 16.59 -29.88 0.64
CA CYS A 222 15.64 -28.81 0.89
C CYS A 222 16.14 -27.54 0.20
N GLY A 223 15.57 -27.23 -0.97
CA GLY A 223 15.97 -26.06 -1.73
C GLY A 223 15.58 -24.74 -1.04
N ASP A 224 16.43 -23.72 -1.20
CA ASP A 224 16.05 -22.34 -0.92
C ASP A 224 15.14 -21.85 -2.04
N ALA A 225 13.98 -21.29 -1.69
CA ALA A 225 13.09 -20.63 -2.63
C ALA A 225 13.68 -19.26 -3.05
N ASN A 226 14.85 -19.27 -3.68
CA ASN A 226 15.43 -18.07 -4.27
C ASN A 226 14.83 -17.89 -5.67
N ASP A 227 14.11 -16.78 -5.83
CA ASP A 227 13.57 -16.26 -7.08
C ASP A 227 12.38 -16.99 -7.73
N GLN A 228 11.20 -16.70 -7.16
CA GLN A 228 9.95 -16.40 -7.89
C GLN A 228 9.35 -17.42 -8.87
N LYS A 229 9.91 -18.61 -9.06
CA LYS A 229 9.24 -19.68 -9.81
C LYS A 229 9.43 -21.02 -9.15
N SER A 230 8.30 -21.69 -8.94
CA SER A 230 8.12 -23.08 -8.54
C SER A 230 8.11 -23.31 -7.03
N ALA A 231 7.07 -24.02 -6.60
CA ALA A 231 6.87 -24.56 -5.27
C ALA A 231 8.17 -25.06 -4.59
N PRO A 232 8.29 -24.93 -3.26
CA PRO A 232 9.48 -25.36 -2.55
C PRO A 232 9.61 -26.89 -2.66
N LEU A 233 10.67 -27.34 -3.32
CA LEU A 233 10.89 -28.75 -3.58
C LEU A 233 11.84 -29.28 -2.52
N LEU A 234 11.27 -29.95 -1.51
CA LEU A 234 11.97 -31.13 -1.02
C LEU A 234 12.07 -32.07 -2.22
N GLU A 235 13.29 -32.28 -2.68
CA GLU A 235 13.57 -33.08 -3.87
C GLU A 235 14.46 -34.24 -3.46
N THR A 236 14.11 -35.42 -3.96
CA THR A 236 14.90 -36.63 -3.82
C THR A 236 15.72 -36.86 -5.09
N PHE A 237 16.96 -37.31 -4.96
CA PHE A 237 17.86 -37.54 -6.11
C PHE A 237 18.69 -38.82 -5.93
N SER A 238 19.13 -39.39 -7.04
CA SER A 238 20.02 -40.56 -7.04
C SER A 238 21.46 -40.16 -6.70
N LEU A 239 22.30 -41.10 -6.28
CA LEU A 239 23.72 -40.81 -6.03
C LEU A 239 24.47 -40.32 -7.28
N ALA A 240 24.04 -40.74 -8.48
CA ALA A 240 24.64 -40.31 -9.74
C ALA A 240 24.45 -38.80 -9.99
N GLU A 241 23.37 -38.21 -9.47
CA GLU A 241 23.04 -36.80 -9.64
C GLU A 241 23.58 -35.93 -8.49
N MET A 242 24.30 -36.52 -7.51
CA MET A 242 24.67 -35.85 -6.28
C MET A 242 25.44 -34.56 -6.51
N GLU A 243 26.49 -34.59 -7.33
CA GLU A 243 27.34 -33.42 -7.58
C GLU A 243 26.53 -32.25 -8.16
N GLN A 244 25.64 -32.53 -9.10
CA GLN A 244 24.79 -31.52 -9.72
C GLN A 244 23.71 -31.01 -8.77
N LYS A 245 23.05 -31.89 -8.04
CA LYS A 245 21.88 -31.55 -7.21
C LYS A 245 22.25 -30.91 -5.88
N THR A 246 23.48 -31.11 -5.41
CA THR A 246 23.99 -30.59 -4.13
C THR A 246 24.95 -29.40 -4.29
N ALA A 247 25.20 -28.96 -5.52
CA ALA A 247 26.02 -27.79 -5.80
C ALA A 247 25.52 -26.56 -5.02
N GLY A 248 26.38 -26.01 -4.16
CA GLY A 248 26.05 -24.85 -3.32
C GLY A 248 25.21 -25.17 -2.07
N LEU A 249 24.82 -26.42 -1.84
CA LEU A 249 24.10 -26.85 -0.64
C LEU A 249 25.06 -27.34 0.43
N LYS A 250 24.65 -27.19 1.70
CA LYS A 250 25.39 -27.72 2.84
C LYS A 250 24.89 -29.11 3.21
N TYR A 251 25.81 -30.05 3.46
CA TYR A 251 25.42 -31.33 4.05
C TYR A 251 24.88 -31.12 5.47
N ASP A 252 23.70 -31.67 5.75
CA ASP A 252 23.08 -31.70 7.06
C ASP A 252 22.87 -33.14 7.49
N GLN A 253 23.34 -33.46 8.69
CA GLN A 253 23.16 -34.77 9.25
C GLN A 253 21.70 -34.88 9.71
N PRO A 254 20.94 -35.90 9.25
CA PRO A 254 19.53 -35.96 9.53
C PRO A 254 19.32 -36.11 11.04
N ARG A 255 18.45 -35.27 11.59
CA ARG A 255 18.07 -35.28 13.01
C ARG A 255 16.68 -35.93 13.10
N GLY A 256 16.59 -37.00 13.87
CA GLY A 256 15.35 -37.69 14.22
C GLY A 256 14.83 -37.23 15.56
#